data_AF-A0A941UI17-F1
#
_entry.id   AF-A0A941UI17-F1
#
_cell.length_a   1.000
_cell.length_b   1.000
_cell.length_c   1.000
_cell.angle_alpha   90.00
_cell.angle_beta   90.00
_cell.angle_gamma   90.00
#
_symmetry.space_group_name_H-M   'P 1'
#
loop_
_entity.id
_entity.type
_entity.pdbx_description
1 polymer ?
#
loop_
_entity_poly.entity_id
_entity_poly.type
_entity_poly.pdbx_seq_one_letter_code
_entity_poly.pdbx_strand_id
1 'polypeptide(L)'
;MKYNYLTLLLFLTVGMAHAAVGDIIEATRGAGASSIQLGDNASAPSVNNSDIAIGYKALADGSTVTGSSGTQYNNTSSIAIGNEAKSKAPGSVSLGTIAESGAQGTSVGYAALSGENGTASGAGATATGLGSTANGVNASALGARSSAVGLNSKATGNNASAIGADSNASGENSVALGKNAVATESNSVSVGNDTLKRKITNVADGVNGNDVVNKNQLDSVGQSANSYADNVGKSASSYADDVGKSANSYADNVGKSANSYADNVGKSANTYTDSASKNANAYTDNASKNANTYADNVGKSANTYTDNAINNIRSDFQKNINNRFNEQDKKIDRGLASTAALSGLFQPYGVGKFNFTAGVGGYRSESALAIGSGYRLDENVAIKAGVSTSTSNTSAVMYNTSVNFEW
;
A
#
# COMPACT_ATOMS: atom_id res chain seq x y z
N MET A 1 -78.08 90.17 92.08
CA MET A 1 -76.90 89.97 91.22
C MET A 1 -76.17 88.70 91.64
N LYS A 2 -76.49 87.54 91.07
CA LYS A 2 -75.74 86.28 91.26
C LYS A 2 -75.95 85.38 90.03
N TYR A 3 -75.26 85.68 88.93
CA TYR A 3 -75.03 84.79 87.78
C TYR A 3 -73.89 85.39 86.94
N ASN A 4 -72.69 84.80 86.98
CA ASN A 4 -71.64 84.81 85.91
C ASN A 4 -70.21 84.54 86.41
N TYR A 5 -69.98 83.41 87.10
CA TYR A 5 -68.62 82.86 87.24
C TYR A 5 -68.49 81.41 86.81
N LEU A 6 -69.61 80.70 86.58
CA LEU A 6 -69.58 79.30 86.18
C LEU A 6 -69.39 79.11 84.66
N THR A 7 -69.78 80.10 83.85
CA THR A 7 -69.66 80.03 82.38
C THR A 7 -68.23 80.29 81.89
N LEU A 8 -67.44 81.10 82.62
CA LEU A 8 -66.07 81.43 82.21
C LEU A 8 -65.06 80.32 82.56
N LEU A 9 -65.33 79.54 83.61
CA LEU A 9 -64.45 78.43 84.01
C LEU A 9 -64.60 77.21 83.08
N LEU A 10 -65.76 77.05 82.43
CA LEU A 10 -66.00 75.94 81.50
C LEU A 10 -65.28 76.13 80.15
N PHE A 11 -65.02 77.37 79.72
CA PHE A 11 -64.27 77.64 78.48
C PHE A 11 -62.75 77.51 78.65
N LEU A 12 -62.21 77.66 79.87
CA LEU A 12 -60.76 77.51 80.10
C LEU A 12 -60.33 76.04 80.25
N THR A 13 -61.21 75.15 80.73
CA THR A 13 -60.90 73.72 80.90
C THR A 13 -61.04 72.89 79.62
N VAL A 14 -61.81 73.35 78.62
CA VAL A 14 -61.93 72.65 77.33
C VAL A 14 -60.71 72.93 76.42
N GLY A 15 -59.99 74.05 76.65
CA GLY A 15 -58.77 74.40 75.92
C GLY A 15 -57.47 73.71 76.39
N MET A 16 -57.47 73.05 77.56
CA MET A 16 -56.27 72.43 78.14
C MET A 16 -56.32 70.89 78.23
N ALA A 17 -57.38 70.25 77.74
CA ALA A 17 -57.52 68.79 77.72
C ALA A 17 -57.03 68.12 76.42
N HIS A 18 -56.29 68.83 75.56
CA HIS A 18 -55.69 68.27 74.34
C HIS A 18 -54.20 67.89 74.50
N ALA A 19 -53.60 68.05 75.68
CA ALA A 19 -52.15 67.90 75.87
C ALA A 19 -51.71 66.65 76.65
N ALA A 20 -52.62 65.73 77.00
CA ALA A 20 -52.26 64.54 77.76
C ALA A 20 -53.24 63.37 77.53
N VAL A 21 -53.28 62.82 76.31
CA VAL A 21 -53.82 61.49 76.05
C VAL A 21 -52.87 60.81 75.07
N GLY A 22 -52.23 59.72 75.50
CA GLY A 22 -51.36 58.94 74.63
C GLY A 22 -52.10 58.49 73.38
N ASP A 23 -51.44 58.65 72.23
CA ASP A 23 -51.76 58.10 70.91
C ASP A 23 -53.25 57.79 70.69
N ILE A 24 -54.10 58.83 70.68
CA ILE A 24 -55.43 58.68 70.07
C ILE A 24 -55.17 58.40 68.60
N ILE A 25 -55.55 57.20 68.16
CA ILE A 25 -55.63 56.88 66.75
C ILE A 25 -56.60 57.90 66.12
N GLU A 26 -56.07 58.94 65.46
CA GLU A 26 -56.86 59.92 64.73
C GLU A 26 -57.55 59.22 63.56
N ALA A 27 -58.84 58.97 63.70
CA ALA A 27 -59.68 58.43 62.65
C ALA A 27 -60.57 59.56 62.13
N THR A 28 -60.29 60.05 60.92
CA THR A 28 -61.10 61.08 60.26
C THR A 28 -61.75 60.52 59.01
N ARG A 29 -62.92 61.06 58.66
CA ARG A 29 -63.47 60.86 57.32
C ARG A 29 -62.62 61.68 56.35
N GLY A 30 -62.14 61.06 55.28
CA GLY A 30 -61.47 61.82 54.23
C GLY A 30 -62.44 62.65 53.39
N ALA A 31 -61.91 63.29 52.34
CA ALA A 31 -62.67 64.22 51.52
C ALA A 31 -63.78 63.53 50.70
N GLY A 32 -63.59 62.26 50.34
CA GLY A 32 -64.56 61.47 49.60
C GLY A 32 -65.58 60.75 50.50
N ALA A 33 -66.79 60.52 49.97
CA ALA A 33 -67.96 60.04 50.73
C ALA A 33 -67.69 58.78 51.60
N SER A 34 -66.77 57.91 51.18
CA SER A 34 -66.42 56.65 51.85
C SER A 34 -64.91 56.48 52.08
N SER A 35 -64.16 57.58 52.11
CA SER A 35 -62.71 57.54 52.34
C SER A 35 -62.34 57.36 53.82
N ILE A 36 -61.23 56.64 54.07
CA ILE A 36 -60.71 56.33 55.41
C ILE A 36 -59.38 57.04 55.59
N GLN A 37 -59.22 57.80 56.68
CA GLN A 37 -57.96 58.35 57.14
C GLN A 37 -57.72 57.89 58.57
N LEU A 38 -56.59 57.22 58.80
CA LEU A 38 -56.23 56.67 60.11
C LEU A 38 -54.77 56.93 60.45
N GLY A 39 -54.49 57.71 61.49
CA GLY A 39 -53.15 58.07 61.95
C GLY A 39 -52.81 59.54 61.70
N ASP A 40 -51.85 60.06 62.49
CA ASP A 40 -51.45 61.47 62.42
C ASP A 40 -51.03 61.86 61.00
N ASN A 41 -51.62 62.94 60.49
CA ASN A 41 -51.42 63.47 59.14
C ASN A 41 -51.72 62.47 57.99
N ALA A 42 -52.50 61.42 58.22
CA ALA A 42 -53.02 60.59 57.13
C ALA A 42 -53.96 61.42 56.22
N SER A 43 -53.80 61.31 54.91
CA SER A 43 -54.50 62.14 53.93
C SER A 43 -55.09 61.33 52.78
N ALA A 44 -56.36 61.60 52.53
CA ALA A 44 -57.16 61.08 51.43
C ALA A 44 -57.97 62.25 50.82
N PRO A 45 -57.35 63.06 49.93
CA PRO A 45 -57.89 64.35 49.51
C PRO A 45 -58.92 64.27 48.37
N SER A 46 -59.05 63.13 47.67
CA SER A 46 -60.01 63.02 46.56
C SER A 46 -61.46 63.03 47.05
N VAL A 47 -62.25 63.97 46.54
CA VAL A 47 -63.68 64.13 46.88
C VAL A 47 -64.60 63.11 46.22
N ASN A 48 -64.16 62.48 45.13
CA ASN A 48 -64.99 61.56 44.34
C ASN A 48 -64.54 60.09 44.46
N ASN A 49 -63.60 59.78 45.36
CA ASN A 49 -63.08 58.42 45.56
C ASN A 49 -63.33 57.89 46.98
N SER A 50 -63.19 56.58 47.12
CA SER A 50 -63.16 55.89 48.42
C SER A 50 -61.72 55.52 48.77
N ASP A 51 -60.85 56.53 48.84
CA ASP A 51 -59.42 56.36 49.14
C ASP A 51 -59.20 55.89 50.59
N ILE A 52 -58.19 55.06 50.82
CA ILE A 52 -57.84 54.51 52.14
C ILE A 52 -56.40 54.93 52.47
N ALA A 53 -56.22 55.80 53.46
CA ALA A 53 -54.92 56.20 54.00
C ALA A 53 -54.80 55.78 55.47
N ILE A 54 -53.86 54.88 55.78
CA ILE A 54 -53.64 54.34 57.13
C ILE A 54 -52.14 54.41 57.47
N GLY A 55 -51.78 55.14 58.52
CA GLY A 55 -50.40 55.31 58.99
C GLY A 55 -50.00 56.78 59.11
N TYR A 56 -48.94 57.05 59.89
CA TYR A 56 -48.40 58.41 60.04
C TYR A 56 -48.02 58.98 58.66
N LYS A 57 -48.58 60.13 58.27
CA LYS A 57 -48.34 60.77 56.96
C LYS A 57 -48.62 59.89 55.73
N ALA A 58 -49.48 58.88 55.86
CA ALA A 58 -49.92 58.10 54.71
C ALA A 58 -50.74 58.97 53.74
N LEU A 59 -50.52 58.84 52.43
CA LEU A 59 -51.24 59.61 51.40
C LEU A 59 -51.86 58.65 50.39
N ALA A 60 -53.19 58.67 50.28
CA ALA A 60 -53.93 57.99 49.23
C ALA A 60 -54.67 59.03 48.39
N ASP A 61 -54.11 59.37 47.23
CA ASP A 61 -54.66 60.33 46.30
C ASP A 61 -55.02 59.66 44.98
N GLY A 62 -56.30 59.28 44.84
CA GLY A 62 -56.83 58.70 43.60
C GLY A 62 -57.29 59.74 42.57
N SER A 63 -56.90 61.02 42.71
CA SER A 63 -57.31 62.08 41.78
C SER A 63 -56.74 61.86 40.38
N THR A 64 -57.44 62.38 39.36
CA THR A 64 -57.06 62.20 37.96
C THR A 64 -55.64 62.70 37.69
N VAL A 65 -54.83 61.84 37.07
CA VAL A 65 -53.48 62.20 36.60
C VAL A 65 -53.30 61.80 35.14
N THR A 66 -52.41 62.51 34.45
CA THR A 66 -51.95 62.13 33.11
C THR A 66 -50.70 61.29 33.24
N GLY A 67 -50.77 60.04 32.74
CA GLY A 67 -49.64 59.12 32.69
C GLY A 67 -48.58 59.48 31.66
N SER A 68 -47.51 58.71 31.66
CA SER A 68 -46.29 58.88 30.85
C SER A 68 -46.56 58.77 29.34
N SER A 69 -47.63 58.06 28.95
CA SER A 69 -48.05 57.92 27.54
C SER A 69 -49.20 58.86 27.14
N GLY A 70 -49.54 59.86 27.98
CA GLY A 70 -50.69 60.74 27.76
C GLY A 70 -52.04 60.10 28.15
N THR A 71 -52.02 58.88 28.69
CA THR A 71 -53.19 58.18 29.21
C THR A 71 -53.75 58.95 30.40
N GLN A 72 -55.03 59.33 30.35
CA GLN A 72 -55.71 59.88 31.52
C GLN A 72 -56.18 58.73 32.41
N TYR A 73 -55.65 58.66 33.62
CA TYR A 73 -56.18 57.79 34.66
C TYR A 73 -57.25 58.54 35.41
N ASN A 74 -58.47 58.03 35.40
CA ASN A 74 -59.61 58.68 36.00
C ASN A 74 -59.93 58.09 37.38
N ASN A 75 -60.36 59.00 38.26
CA ASN A 75 -60.99 58.83 39.57
C ASN A 75 -61.30 57.37 39.98
N THR A 76 -60.24 56.67 40.40
CA THR A 76 -60.29 55.30 40.91
C THR A 76 -59.67 55.31 42.30
N SER A 77 -60.31 54.63 43.24
CA SER A 77 -59.87 54.62 44.63
C SER A 77 -58.44 54.07 44.76
N SER A 78 -57.69 54.65 45.67
CA SER A 78 -56.29 54.34 45.98
C SER A 78 -56.17 53.88 47.43
N ILE A 79 -55.13 53.10 47.73
CA ILE A 79 -54.90 52.53 49.06
C ILE A 79 -53.45 52.80 49.45
N ALA A 80 -53.22 53.49 50.56
CA ALA A 80 -51.91 53.68 51.17
C ALA A 80 -51.96 53.23 52.64
N ILE A 81 -51.25 52.15 52.97
CA ILE A 81 -51.22 51.56 54.30
C ILE A 81 -49.76 51.40 54.73
N GLY A 82 -49.35 52.13 55.76
CA GLY A 82 -47.98 52.17 56.29
C GLY A 82 -47.54 53.60 56.58
N ASN A 83 -46.58 53.76 57.50
CA ASN A 83 -46.03 55.08 57.81
C ASN A 83 -45.38 55.67 56.55
N GLU A 84 -45.80 56.87 56.17
CA GLU A 84 -45.34 57.61 55.00
C GLU A 84 -45.56 56.87 53.66
N ALA A 85 -46.48 55.89 53.60
CA ALA A 85 -46.89 55.24 52.36
C ALA A 85 -47.61 56.24 51.44
N LYS A 86 -47.34 56.23 50.13
CA LYS A 86 -47.90 57.19 49.17
C LYS A 86 -48.40 56.53 47.89
N SER A 87 -49.71 56.41 47.79
CA SER A 87 -50.43 56.08 46.56
C SER A 87 -50.84 57.38 45.88
N LYS A 88 -50.06 57.84 44.89
CA LYS A 88 -50.12 59.22 44.36
C LYS A 88 -51.02 59.38 43.12
N ALA A 89 -51.76 58.34 42.76
CA ALA A 89 -52.51 58.31 41.50
C ALA A 89 -53.69 57.33 41.54
N PRO A 90 -54.63 57.40 40.58
CA PRO A 90 -55.81 56.54 40.54
C PRO A 90 -55.47 55.06 40.49
N GLY A 91 -56.21 54.26 41.28
CA GLY A 91 -56.07 52.80 41.30
C GLY A 91 -54.75 52.29 41.89
N SER A 92 -53.95 53.17 42.51
CA SER A 92 -52.66 52.80 43.08
C SER A 92 -52.78 52.18 44.48
N VAL A 93 -51.93 51.21 44.78
CA VAL A 93 -51.89 50.49 46.05
C VAL A 93 -50.47 50.55 46.62
N SER A 94 -50.30 51.05 47.83
CA SER A 94 -49.03 51.10 48.55
C SER A 94 -49.22 50.48 49.93
N LEU A 95 -48.58 49.34 50.20
CA LEU A 95 -48.66 48.62 51.46
C LEU A 95 -47.25 48.42 52.03
N GLY A 96 -46.88 49.21 53.02
CA GLY A 96 -45.59 49.18 53.68
C GLY A 96 -45.10 50.58 54.03
N THR A 97 -44.25 50.68 55.06
CA THR A 97 -43.60 51.96 55.41
C THR A 97 -42.83 52.49 54.22
N ILE A 98 -43.04 53.78 53.91
CA ILE A 98 -42.46 54.51 52.77
C ILE A 98 -42.63 53.84 51.40
N ALA A 99 -43.63 52.96 51.24
CA ALA A 99 -43.98 52.40 49.94
C ALA A 99 -44.66 53.47 49.07
N GLU A 100 -44.30 53.56 47.79
CA GLU A 100 -44.88 54.54 46.88
C GLU A 100 -45.34 53.88 45.57
N SER A 101 -46.50 54.30 45.06
CA SER A 101 -47.08 53.76 43.82
C SER A 101 -47.59 54.86 42.89
N GLY A 102 -47.25 54.72 41.61
CA GLY A 102 -47.81 55.49 40.50
C GLY A 102 -49.19 55.00 40.05
N ALA A 103 -49.73 55.57 38.96
CA ALA A 103 -51.08 55.26 38.49
C ALA A 103 -51.27 53.77 38.19
N GLN A 104 -52.32 53.16 38.76
CA GLN A 104 -52.58 51.71 38.73
C GLN A 104 -51.38 50.84 39.18
N GLY A 105 -50.41 51.43 39.88
CA GLY A 105 -49.24 50.74 40.39
C GLY A 105 -49.53 50.05 41.72
N THR A 106 -48.84 48.95 41.99
CA THR A 106 -48.92 48.22 43.26
C THR A 106 -47.52 48.09 43.87
N SER A 107 -47.36 48.61 45.09
CA SER A 107 -46.12 48.50 45.88
C SER A 107 -46.42 47.83 47.20
N VAL A 108 -45.78 46.70 47.48
CA VAL A 108 -45.93 45.94 48.73
C VAL A 108 -44.57 45.65 49.33
N GLY A 109 -44.31 46.18 50.53
CA GLY A 109 -43.05 46.04 51.26
C GLY A 109 -42.48 47.38 51.72
N TYR A 110 -41.55 47.31 52.69
CA TYR A 110 -40.79 48.49 53.13
C TYR A 110 -40.06 49.13 51.94
N ALA A 111 -40.29 50.41 51.68
CA ALA A 111 -39.66 51.16 50.58
C ALA A 111 -39.88 50.55 49.18
N ALA A 112 -40.97 49.80 48.96
CA ALA A 112 -41.32 49.34 47.62
C ALA A 112 -41.80 50.53 46.76
N LEU A 113 -41.32 50.61 45.52
CA LEU A 113 -41.61 51.70 44.59
C LEU A 113 -42.08 51.14 43.25
N SER A 114 -43.30 51.48 42.82
CA SER A 114 -43.82 51.15 41.51
C SER A 114 -44.21 52.40 40.73
N GLY A 115 -43.94 52.38 39.44
CA GLY A 115 -44.38 53.39 38.48
C GLY A 115 -45.80 53.11 37.97
N GLU A 116 -46.12 53.76 36.86
CA GLU A 116 -47.38 53.55 36.14
C GLU A 116 -47.55 52.10 35.68
N ASN A 117 -48.68 51.47 36.03
CA ASN A 117 -48.99 50.06 35.80
C ASN A 117 -47.91 49.10 36.36
N GLY A 118 -47.03 49.57 37.24
CA GLY A 118 -45.92 48.80 37.78
C GLY A 118 -46.36 47.93 38.96
N THR A 119 -45.68 46.81 39.18
CA THR A 119 -45.86 46.00 40.40
C THR A 119 -44.51 45.80 41.08
N ALA A 120 -44.33 46.38 42.26
CA ALA A 120 -43.18 46.18 43.13
C ALA A 120 -43.59 45.39 44.38
N SER A 121 -43.03 44.20 44.59
CA SER A 121 -43.32 43.36 45.75
C SER A 121 -42.02 42.86 46.38
N GLY A 122 -41.77 43.28 47.61
CA GLY A 122 -40.53 43.03 48.35
C GLY A 122 -39.95 44.32 48.94
N ALA A 123 -39.20 44.19 50.04
CA ALA A 123 -38.51 45.34 50.62
C ALA A 123 -37.51 45.93 49.62
N GLY A 124 -37.60 47.23 49.35
CA GLY A 124 -36.77 47.94 48.36
C GLY A 124 -37.01 47.54 46.89
N ALA A 125 -38.05 46.76 46.59
CA ALA A 125 -38.39 46.42 45.20
C ALA A 125 -38.75 47.69 44.41
N THR A 126 -38.21 47.82 43.20
CA THR A 126 -38.37 49.01 42.35
C THR A 126 -38.85 48.61 40.96
N ALA A 127 -40.09 48.95 40.60
CA ALA A 127 -40.73 48.67 39.31
C ALA A 127 -41.16 49.98 38.63
N THR A 128 -40.19 50.83 38.25
CA THR A 128 -40.46 52.18 37.72
C THR A 128 -40.63 52.23 36.21
N GLY A 129 -40.28 51.17 35.49
CA GLY A 129 -40.61 51.07 34.06
C GLY A 129 -42.13 50.98 33.87
N LEU A 130 -42.65 51.60 32.81
CA LEU A 130 -44.08 51.51 32.47
C LEU A 130 -44.50 50.04 32.33
N GLY A 131 -45.47 49.59 33.14
CA GLY A 131 -45.94 48.20 33.12
C GLY A 131 -44.89 47.17 33.57
N SER A 132 -43.89 47.59 34.34
CA SER A 132 -42.82 46.69 34.81
C SER A 132 -43.22 45.91 36.07
N THR A 133 -42.54 44.79 36.34
CA THR A 133 -42.75 43.98 37.53
C THR A 133 -41.42 43.71 38.24
N ALA A 134 -41.31 44.09 39.51
CA ALA A 134 -40.20 43.76 40.38
C ALA A 134 -40.71 42.92 41.56
N ASN A 135 -40.34 41.64 41.61
CA ASN A 135 -40.74 40.71 42.67
C ASN A 135 -39.50 40.14 43.36
N GLY A 136 -39.28 40.53 44.61
CA GLY A 136 -38.11 40.16 45.41
C GLY A 136 -37.51 41.36 46.12
N VAL A 137 -36.80 41.10 47.23
CA VAL A 137 -36.08 42.15 47.96
C VAL A 137 -35.06 42.79 47.02
N ASN A 138 -35.07 44.12 46.93
CA ASN A 138 -34.23 44.93 46.02
C ASN A 138 -34.32 44.53 44.53
N ALA A 139 -35.35 43.82 44.09
CA ALA A 139 -35.56 43.57 42.67
C ALA A 139 -35.78 44.90 41.93
N SER A 140 -35.23 45.06 40.74
CA SER A 140 -35.21 46.33 40.01
C SER A 140 -35.62 46.14 38.54
N ALA A 141 -36.86 46.48 38.22
CA ALA A 141 -37.42 46.48 36.87
C ALA A 141 -37.56 47.93 36.38
N LEU A 142 -36.53 48.40 35.66
CA LEU A 142 -36.41 49.81 35.24
C LEU A 142 -36.80 50.03 33.77
N GLY A 143 -36.70 48.99 32.94
CA GLY A 143 -37.12 49.07 31.54
C GLY A 143 -38.64 49.03 31.40
N ALA A 144 -39.19 49.65 30.35
CA ALA A 144 -40.62 49.53 30.07
C ALA A 144 -40.99 48.07 29.79
N ARG A 145 -42.08 47.58 30.37
CA ARG A 145 -42.55 46.18 30.28
C ARG A 145 -41.50 45.15 30.71
N SER A 146 -40.57 45.53 31.58
CA SER A 146 -39.53 44.63 32.09
C SER A 146 -40.01 43.82 33.31
N SER A 147 -39.39 42.69 33.58
CA SER A 147 -39.69 41.83 34.72
C SER A 147 -38.41 41.43 35.45
N ALA A 148 -38.30 41.74 36.74
CA ALA A 148 -37.20 41.36 37.62
C ALA A 148 -37.76 40.49 38.76
N VAL A 149 -37.41 39.21 38.78
CA VAL A 149 -37.91 38.23 39.74
C VAL A 149 -36.73 37.59 40.49
N GLY A 150 -36.61 37.86 41.78
CA GLY A 150 -35.56 37.37 42.67
C GLY A 150 -34.83 38.49 43.41
N LEU A 151 -34.19 38.12 44.53
CA LEU A 151 -33.34 39.02 45.33
C LEU A 151 -32.31 39.73 44.44
N ASN A 152 -32.26 41.06 44.49
CA ASN A 152 -31.35 41.90 43.68
C ASN A 152 -31.40 41.67 42.15
N SER A 153 -32.44 41.02 41.63
CA SER A 153 -32.60 40.85 40.18
C SER A 153 -32.76 42.21 39.50
N LYS A 154 -32.25 42.37 38.28
CA LYS A 154 -32.20 43.65 37.58
C LYS A 154 -32.59 43.50 36.12
N ALA A 155 -33.71 44.09 35.73
CA ALA A 155 -34.18 44.17 34.35
C ALA A 155 -34.21 45.63 33.91
N THR A 156 -33.13 46.11 33.28
CA THR A 156 -33.02 47.51 32.83
C THR A 156 -33.32 47.72 31.35
N GLY A 157 -33.24 46.66 30.54
CA GLY A 157 -33.65 46.73 29.14
C GLY A 157 -35.18 46.81 28.99
N ASN A 158 -35.67 47.50 27.97
CA ASN A 158 -37.09 47.45 27.62
C ASN A 158 -37.48 46.02 27.24
N ASN A 159 -38.63 45.53 27.71
CA ASN A 159 -39.09 44.14 27.54
C ASN A 159 -38.14 43.07 28.12
N ALA A 160 -37.15 43.45 28.94
CA ALA A 160 -36.19 42.51 29.46
C ALA A 160 -36.77 41.70 30.63
N SER A 161 -36.33 40.44 30.79
CA SER A 161 -36.73 39.56 31.90
C SER A 161 -35.49 39.03 32.64
N ALA A 162 -35.34 39.41 33.91
CA ALA A 162 -34.29 38.91 34.80
C ALA A 162 -34.92 37.99 35.84
N ILE A 163 -34.69 36.68 35.73
CA ILE A 163 -35.32 35.65 36.57
C ILE A 163 -34.24 34.90 37.33
N GLY A 164 -34.14 35.14 38.63
CA GLY A 164 -33.16 34.55 39.55
C GLY A 164 -32.44 35.61 40.37
N ALA A 165 -31.97 35.23 41.56
CA ALA A 165 -31.23 36.15 42.41
C ALA A 165 -29.97 36.70 41.71
N ASP A 166 -29.73 38.00 41.83
CA ASP A 166 -28.60 38.71 41.22
C ASP A 166 -28.53 38.56 39.67
N SER A 167 -29.62 38.17 39.01
CA SER A 167 -29.69 38.14 37.53
C SER A 167 -29.76 39.57 36.97
N ASN A 168 -29.17 39.80 35.80
CA ASN A 168 -29.11 41.12 35.16
C ASN A 168 -29.45 41.02 33.66
N ALA A 169 -30.64 41.48 33.28
CA ALA A 169 -31.08 41.59 31.89
C ALA A 169 -31.08 43.07 31.47
N SER A 170 -30.00 43.49 30.81
CA SER A 170 -29.81 44.88 30.38
C SER A 170 -29.97 45.11 28.88
N GLY A 171 -29.95 44.04 28.06
CA GLY A 171 -30.29 44.11 26.64
C GLY A 171 -31.79 44.31 26.42
N GLU A 172 -32.17 45.00 25.34
CA GLU A 172 -33.59 45.13 24.96
C GLU A 172 -34.15 43.76 24.54
N ASN A 173 -35.36 43.42 24.99
CA ASN A 173 -36.00 42.13 24.69
C ASN A 173 -35.10 40.92 25.06
N SER A 174 -34.29 41.05 26.11
CA SER A 174 -33.37 40.01 26.58
C SER A 174 -33.92 39.24 27.78
N VAL A 175 -33.43 38.02 27.99
CA VAL A 175 -33.80 37.18 29.14
C VAL A 175 -32.52 36.70 29.85
N ALA A 176 -32.35 37.08 31.11
CA ALA A 176 -31.34 36.51 32.00
C ALA A 176 -32.00 35.44 32.90
N LEU A 177 -31.70 34.17 32.66
CA LEU A 177 -32.35 33.04 33.32
C LEU A 177 -31.38 32.31 34.27
N GLY A 178 -31.64 32.43 35.57
CA GLY A 178 -30.92 31.79 36.66
C GLY A 178 -30.09 32.76 37.50
N LYS A 179 -29.66 32.31 38.69
CA LYS A 179 -28.85 33.12 39.60
C LYS A 179 -27.59 33.65 38.91
N ASN A 180 -27.26 34.93 39.07
CA ASN A 180 -26.11 35.59 38.44
C ASN A 180 -26.09 35.53 36.90
N ALA A 181 -27.19 35.18 36.22
CA ALA A 181 -27.23 35.23 34.76
C ALA A 181 -27.16 36.69 34.27
N VAL A 182 -26.44 36.93 33.18
CA VAL A 182 -26.24 38.27 32.60
C VAL A 182 -26.60 38.21 31.12
N ALA A 183 -27.61 38.97 30.72
CA ALA A 183 -28.07 39.12 29.34
C ALA A 183 -27.94 40.58 28.90
N THR A 184 -26.83 40.91 28.23
CA THR A 184 -26.52 42.27 27.77
C THR A 184 -26.88 42.50 26.32
N GLU A 185 -26.99 41.44 25.52
CA GLU A 185 -27.32 41.51 24.10
C GLU A 185 -28.84 41.56 23.89
N SER A 186 -29.30 42.41 22.98
CA SER A 186 -30.72 42.48 22.64
C SER A 186 -31.22 41.21 21.96
N ASN A 187 -32.48 40.86 22.15
CA ASN A 187 -33.12 39.66 21.56
C ASN A 187 -32.40 38.33 21.90
N SER A 188 -31.82 38.22 23.10
CA SER A 188 -31.03 37.05 23.52
C SER A 188 -31.55 36.43 24.82
N VAL A 189 -31.29 35.13 25.00
CA VAL A 189 -31.48 34.44 26.28
C VAL A 189 -30.12 34.01 26.81
N SER A 190 -29.72 34.54 27.95
CA SER A 190 -28.53 34.10 28.68
C SER A 190 -28.92 33.25 29.88
N VAL A 191 -28.36 32.05 29.95
CA VAL A 191 -28.52 31.13 31.09
C VAL A 191 -27.33 31.19 32.04
N GLY A 192 -26.46 32.19 31.93
CA GLY A 192 -25.17 32.24 32.63
C GLY A 192 -24.51 33.60 32.53
N ASN A 193 -23.20 33.65 32.75
CA ASN A 193 -22.38 34.84 32.58
C ASN A 193 -20.98 34.45 32.07
N ASP A 194 -20.04 35.38 32.03
CA ASP A 194 -18.69 35.15 31.49
C ASP A 194 -17.93 34.01 32.19
N THR A 195 -18.14 33.85 33.49
CA THR A 195 -17.43 32.85 34.32
C THR A 195 -18.26 31.61 34.62
N LEU A 196 -19.59 31.69 34.50
CA LEU A 196 -20.52 30.60 34.78
C LEU A 196 -21.35 30.28 33.55
N LYS A 197 -21.05 29.14 32.90
CA LYS A 197 -21.88 28.56 31.83
C LYS A 197 -22.70 27.41 32.40
N ARG A 198 -23.96 27.28 31.97
CA ARG A 198 -24.86 26.19 32.39
C ARG A 198 -25.06 25.22 31.24
N LYS A 199 -25.18 23.93 31.57
CA LYS A 199 -25.67 22.94 30.61
C LYS A 199 -27.19 23.09 30.47
N ILE A 200 -27.68 23.02 29.24
CA ILE A 200 -29.10 22.84 28.96
C ILE A 200 -29.33 21.36 28.71
N THR A 201 -30.08 20.70 29.60
CA THR A 201 -30.30 19.24 29.59
C THR A 201 -31.75 18.91 29.29
N ASN A 202 -32.02 17.66 28.88
CA ASN A 202 -33.34 17.18 28.47
C ASN A 202 -33.87 17.91 27.22
N VAL A 203 -32.98 18.18 26.27
CA VAL A 203 -33.29 18.80 24.97
C VAL A 203 -33.56 17.69 23.95
N ALA A 204 -34.79 17.62 23.45
CA ALA A 204 -35.16 16.73 22.36
C ALA A 204 -34.42 17.08 21.06
N ASP A 205 -34.43 16.17 20.08
CA ASP A 205 -33.82 16.42 18.79
C ASP A 205 -34.52 17.60 18.09
N GLY A 206 -33.72 18.53 17.57
CA GLY A 206 -34.23 19.64 16.76
C GLY A 206 -34.71 19.14 15.40
N VAL A 207 -35.84 19.68 14.92
CA VAL A 207 -36.48 19.28 13.66
C VAL A 207 -36.46 20.42 12.65
N ASN A 208 -36.74 21.64 13.08
CA ASN A 208 -36.75 22.84 12.23
C ASN A 208 -35.40 23.54 12.23
N GLY A 209 -35.19 24.45 11.26
CA GLY A 209 -33.92 25.18 11.11
C GLY A 209 -33.53 26.09 12.28
N ASN A 210 -34.45 26.40 13.19
CA ASN A 210 -34.21 27.25 14.37
C ASN A 210 -34.30 26.48 15.69
N ASP A 211 -34.39 25.15 15.64
CA ASP A 211 -34.40 24.33 16.85
C ASP A 211 -32.97 24.14 17.37
N VAL A 212 -32.84 23.92 18.68
CA VAL A 212 -31.55 23.59 19.30
C VAL A 212 -31.12 22.18 18.88
N VAL A 213 -29.88 22.04 18.45
CA VAL A 213 -29.25 20.74 18.18
C VAL A 213 -28.71 20.16 19.47
N ASN A 214 -29.08 18.92 19.79
CA ASN A 214 -28.54 18.22 20.96
C ASN A 214 -27.30 17.38 20.63
N LYS A 215 -26.69 16.76 21.66
CA LYS A 215 -25.45 15.97 21.48
C LYS A 215 -25.63 14.77 20.56
N ASN A 216 -26.78 14.09 20.58
CA ASN A 216 -27.00 12.89 19.77
C ASN A 216 -26.98 13.22 18.27
N GLN A 217 -27.59 14.34 17.88
CA GLN A 217 -27.55 14.83 16.51
C GLN A 217 -26.12 15.19 16.07
N LEU A 218 -25.35 15.86 16.93
CA LEU A 218 -23.94 16.17 16.65
C LEU A 218 -23.07 14.90 16.54
N ASP A 219 -23.26 13.93 17.43
CA ASP A 219 -22.55 12.65 17.38
C ASP A 219 -22.87 11.88 16.08
N SER A 220 -24.12 11.97 15.59
CA SER A 220 -24.54 11.36 14.32
C SER A 220 -23.82 11.98 13.11
N VAL A 221 -23.60 13.30 13.12
CA VAL A 221 -22.77 13.98 12.12
C VAL A 221 -21.32 13.49 12.22
N GLY A 222 -20.78 13.37 13.43
CA GLY A 222 -19.43 12.84 13.66
C GLY A 222 -19.23 11.41 13.12
N GLN A 223 -20.20 10.52 13.36
CA GLN A 223 -20.18 9.16 12.83
C GLN A 223 -20.25 9.13 11.30
N SER A 224 -21.04 10.01 10.69
CA SER A 224 -21.13 10.15 9.24
C SER A 224 -19.81 10.64 8.64
N ALA A 225 -19.16 11.62 9.28
CA ALA A 225 -17.85 12.12 8.86
C ALA A 225 -16.75 11.05 8.97
N ASN A 226 -16.73 10.27 10.06
CA ASN A 226 -15.80 9.15 10.21
C ASN A 226 -16.00 8.08 9.12
N SER A 227 -17.26 7.70 8.85
CA SER A 227 -17.59 6.73 7.80
C SER A 227 -17.11 7.20 6.42
N TYR A 228 -17.25 8.50 6.14
CA TYR A 228 -16.72 9.10 4.92
C TYR A 228 -15.18 9.00 4.84
N ALA A 229 -14.48 9.37 5.91
CA ALA A 229 -13.02 9.28 5.98
C ALA A 229 -12.52 7.85 5.80
N ASP A 230 -13.17 6.86 6.41
CA ASP A 230 -12.83 5.44 6.26
C ASP A 230 -12.99 4.96 4.81
N ASN A 231 -14.05 5.39 4.13
CA ASN A 231 -14.28 5.05 2.73
C ASN A 231 -13.20 5.64 1.83
N VAL A 232 -12.81 6.90 2.06
CA VAL A 232 -11.69 7.53 1.35
C VAL A 232 -10.39 6.75 1.58
N GLY A 233 -10.10 6.35 2.83
CA GLY A 233 -8.94 5.53 3.17
C GLY A 233 -8.91 4.19 2.43
N LYS A 234 -10.03 3.47 2.40
CA LYS A 234 -10.16 2.20 1.66
C LYS A 234 -9.94 2.37 0.17
N SER A 235 -10.51 3.41 -0.44
CA SER A 235 -10.30 3.71 -1.86
C SER A 235 -8.83 4.01 -2.16
N ALA A 236 -8.14 4.77 -1.31
CA ALA A 236 -6.73 5.05 -1.46
C ALA A 236 -5.86 3.78 -1.36
N SER A 237 -6.15 2.90 -0.39
CA SER A 237 -5.47 1.60 -0.26
C SER A 237 -5.69 0.73 -1.50
N SER A 238 -6.92 0.63 -2.00
CA SER A 238 -7.23 -0.14 -3.22
C SER A 238 -6.46 0.38 -4.43
N TYR A 239 -6.39 1.71 -4.58
CA TYR A 239 -5.62 2.33 -5.66
C TYR A 239 -4.12 2.01 -5.55
N ALA A 240 -3.55 2.09 -4.35
CA ALA A 240 -2.15 1.73 -4.13
C ALA A 240 -1.87 0.25 -4.45
N ASP A 241 -2.78 -0.66 -4.08
CA ASP A 241 -2.67 -2.08 -4.41
C ASP A 241 -2.70 -2.33 -5.92
N ASP A 242 -3.57 -1.64 -6.66
CA ASP A 242 -3.67 -1.78 -8.11
C ASP A 242 -2.45 -1.23 -8.85
N VAL A 243 -1.89 -0.12 -8.36
CA VAL A 243 -0.59 0.39 -8.83
C VAL A 243 0.52 -0.63 -8.55
N GLY A 244 0.56 -1.22 -7.36
CA GLY A 244 1.52 -2.26 -7.00
C GLY A 244 1.45 -3.50 -7.89
N LYS A 245 0.23 -4.01 -8.15
CA LYS A 245 0.02 -5.14 -9.09
C LYS A 245 0.49 -4.81 -10.50
N SER A 246 0.19 -3.60 -10.97
CA SER A 246 0.60 -3.13 -12.30
C SER A 246 2.13 -3.05 -12.42
N ALA A 247 2.81 -2.53 -11.39
CA ALA A 247 4.26 -2.47 -11.32
C ALA A 247 4.90 -3.87 -11.33
N ASN A 248 4.36 -4.82 -10.56
CA ASN A 248 4.83 -6.20 -10.55
C ASN A 248 4.65 -6.87 -11.93
N SER A 249 3.49 -6.71 -12.55
CA SER A 249 3.23 -7.24 -13.90
C SER A 249 4.22 -6.69 -14.94
N TYR A 250 4.54 -5.39 -14.84
CA TYR A 250 5.56 -4.78 -15.68
C TYR A 250 6.95 -5.40 -15.45
N ALA A 251 7.37 -5.55 -14.19
CA ALA A 251 8.65 -6.17 -13.84
C ALA A 251 8.75 -7.63 -14.35
N ASP A 252 7.69 -8.42 -14.21
CA ASP A 252 7.63 -9.80 -14.71
C ASP A 252 7.79 -9.86 -16.23
N ASN A 253 7.15 -8.95 -16.97
CA ASN A 253 7.27 -8.89 -18.43
C ASN A 253 8.67 -8.51 -18.88
N VAL A 254 9.33 -7.58 -18.17
CA VAL A 254 10.74 -7.25 -18.39
C VAL A 254 11.62 -8.46 -18.12
N GLY A 255 11.41 -9.18 -17.01
CA GLY A 255 12.16 -10.40 -16.67
C GLY A 255 12.01 -11.50 -17.72
N LYS A 256 10.79 -11.77 -18.19
CA LYS A 256 10.54 -12.73 -19.29
C LYS A 256 11.24 -12.33 -20.57
N SER A 257 11.23 -11.04 -20.92
CA SER A 257 11.88 -10.53 -22.12
C SER A 257 13.41 -10.68 -22.03
N ALA A 258 13.98 -10.39 -20.86
CA ALA A 258 15.41 -10.57 -20.61
C ALA A 258 15.84 -12.05 -20.72
N ASN A 259 15.06 -12.97 -20.14
CA ASN A 259 15.34 -14.41 -20.27
C ASN A 259 15.27 -14.88 -21.73
N SER A 260 14.24 -14.47 -22.47
CA SER A 260 14.11 -14.80 -23.91
C SER A 260 15.32 -14.29 -24.72
N TYR A 261 15.80 -13.09 -24.42
CA TYR A 261 17.01 -12.55 -25.03
C TYR A 261 18.25 -13.41 -24.69
N ALA A 262 18.44 -13.77 -23.42
CA ALA A 262 19.54 -14.62 -22.99
C ALA A 262 19.52 -16.00 -23.67
N ASP A 263 18.34 -16.62 -23.79
CA ASP A 263 18.16 -17.91 -24.49
C ASP A 263 18.54 -17.81 -25.97
N ASN A 264 18.16 -16.73 -26.65
CA ASN A 264 18.49 -16.52 -28.05
C ASN A 264 20.00 -16.31 -28.26
N VAL A 265 20.65 -15.58 -27.35
CA VAL A 265 22.11 -15.43 -27.32
C VAL A 265 22.77 -16.80 -27.11
N GLY A 266 22.30 -17.59 -26.15
CA GLY A 266 22.80 -18.94 -25.89
C GLY A 266 22.67 -19.88 -27.09
N LYS A 267 21.50 -19.89 -27.76
CA LYS A 267 21.30 -20.65 -29.01
C LYS A 267 22.25 -20.23 -30.13
N SER A 268 22.46 -18.93 -30.29
CA SER A 268 23.38 -18.38 -31.30
C SER A 268 24.83 -18.80 -31.01
N ALA A 269 25.25 -18.74 -29.74
CA ALA A 269 26.59 -19.19 -29.31
C ALA A 269 26.80 -20.70 -29.55
N ASN A 270 25.79 -21.53 -29.26
CA ASN A 270 25.84 -22.96 -29.57
C ASN A 270 25.96 -23.21 -31.08
N THR A 271 25.17 -22.50 -31.90
CA THR A 271 25.23 -22.61 -33.36
C THR A 271 26.62 -22.28 -33.92
N TYR A 272 27.26 -21.24 -33.37
CA TYR A 272 28.63 -20.89 -33.70
C TYR A 272 29.62 -21.99 -33.31
N THR A 273 29.49 -22.52 -32.09
CA THR A 273 30.35 -23.60 -31.56
C THR A 273 30.22 -24.89 -32.38
N ASP A 274 29.00 -25.27 -32.77
CA ASP A 274 28.74 -26.43 -33.63
C ASP A 274 29.37 -26.25 -35.01
N SER A 275 29.26 -25.04 -35.59
CA SER A 275 29.85 -24.71 -36.89
C SER A 275 31.38 -24.77 -36.84
N ALA A 276 31.98 -24.23 -35.78
CA ALA A 276 33.42 -24.31 -35.54
C ALA A 276 33.88 -25.77 -35.38
N SER A 277 33.14 -26.59 -34.63
CA SER A 277 33.43 -28.02 -34.43
C SER A 277 33.34 -28.81 -35.74
N LYS A 278 32.32 -28.55 -36.57
CA LYS A 278 32.20 -29.15 -37.91
C LYS A 278 33.38 -28.80 -38.81
N ASN A 279 33.79 -27.52 -38.82
CA ASN A 279 34.94 -27.08 -39.59
C ASN A 279 36.23 -27.75 -39.11
N ALA A 280 36.46 -27.82 -37.79
CA ALA A 280 37.61 -28.51 -37.21
C ALA A 280 37.65 -29.99 -37.61
N ASN A 281 36.52 -30.69 -37.51
CA ASN A 281 36.42 -32.09 -37.95
C ASN A 281 36.70 -32.23 -39.45
N ALA A 282 36.19 -31.33 -40.30
CA ALA A 282 36.48 -31.36 -41.73
C ALA A 282 37.98 -31.17 -42.05
N TYR A 283 38.68 -30.31 -41.30
CA TYR A 283 40.14 -30.19 -41.39
C TYR A 283 40.84 -31.50 -41.00
N THR A 284 40.44 -32.10 -39.88
CA THR A 284 41.00 -33.37 -39.40
C THR A 284 40.75 -34.53 -40.38
N ASP A 285 39.55 -34.60 -40.97
CA ASP A 285 39.19 -35.60 -41.98
C ASP A 285 40.02 -35.42 -43.25
N ASN A 286 40.22 -34.17 -43.71
CA ASN A 286 41.04 -33.88 -44.88
C ASN A 286 42.51 -34.24 -44.64
N ALA A 287 43.05 -33.88 -43.46
CA ALA A 287 44.38 -34.28 -43.04
C ALA A 287 44.54 -35.81 -43.03
N SER A 288 43.54 -36.53 -42.49
CA SER A 288 43.53 -38.00 -42.47
C SER A 288 43.47 -38.61 -43.87
N LYS A 289 42.66 -38.05 -44.78
CA LYS A 289 42.62 -38.47 -46.20
C LYS A 289 43.95 -38.25 -46.90
N ASN A 290 44.59 -37.12 -46.68
CA ASN A 290 45.90 -36.82 -47.26
C ASN A 290 46.98 -37.75 -46.72
N ALA A 291 46.96 -38.05 -45.41
CA ALA A 291 47.86 -39.02 -44.78
C ALA A 291 47.68 -40.43 -45.37
N ASN A 292 46.43 -40.88 -45.54
CA ASN A 292 46.15 -42.18 -46.16
C ASN A 292 46.60 -42.22 -47.63
N THR A 293 46.34 -41.16 -48.39
CA THR A 293 46.80 -41.06 -49.79
C THR A 293 48.33 -41.14 -49.88
N TYR A 294 49.03 -40.46 -48.98
CA TYR A 294 50.48 -40.53 -48.89
C TYR A 294 50.95 -41.96 -48.55
N ALA A 295 50.33 -42.60 -47.54
CA ALA A 295 50.63 -43.98 -47.16
C ALA A 295 50.39 -44.97 -48.31
N ASP A 296 49.29 -44.82 -49.06
CA ASP A 296 48.98 -45.64 -50.24
C ASP A 296 50.02 -45.46 -51.34
N ASN A 297 50.45 -44.23 -51.62
CA ASN A 297 51.49 -43.95 -52.61
C ASN A 297 52.83 -44.57 -52.20
N VAL A 298 53.22 -44.44 -50.93
CA VAL A 298 54.41 -45.12 -50.38
C VAL A 298 54.28 -46.63 -50.53
N GLY A 299 53.11 -47.21 -50.22
CA GLY A 299 52.83 -48.64 -50.40
C GLY A 299 52.97 -49.10 -51.86
N LYS A 300 52.41 -48.34 -52.81
CA LYS A 300 52.55 -48.61 -54.26
C LYS A 300 54.01 -48.54 -54.73
N SER A 301 54.77 -47.55 -54.28
CA SER A 301 56.19 -47.43 -54.60
C SER A 301 56.99 -48.61 -54.02
N ALA A 302 56.71 -49.03 -52.78
CA ALA A 302 57.34 -50.19 -52.15
C ALA A 302 57.01 -51.51 -52.88
N ASN A 303 55.75 -51.70 -53.30
CA ASN A 303 55.35 -52.85 -54.12
C ASN A 303 56.08 -52.84 -55.47
N THR A 304 56.14 -51.68 -56.16
CA THR A 304 56.85 -51.54 -57.44
C THR A 304 58.33 -51.91 -57.31
N TYR A 305 58.98 -51.44 -56.24
CA TYR A 305 60.37 -51.79 -55.94
C TYR A 305 60.54 -53.31 -55.72
N THR A 306 59.63 -53.91 -54.95
CA THR A 306 59.63 -55.35 -54.65
C THR A 306 59.39 -56.18 -55.91
N ASP A 307 58.43 -55.79 -56.76
CA ASP A 307 58.13 -56.45 -58.03
C ASP A 307 59.32 -56.38 -58.98
N ASN A 308 59.99 -55.23 -59.09
CA ASN A 308 61.20 -55.09 -59.89
C ASN A 308 62.32 -56.01 -59.37
N ALA A 309 62.53 -56.06 -58.06
CA ALA A 309 63.52 -56.95 -57.45
C ALA A 309 63.21 -58.43 -57.73
N ILE A 310 61.95 -58.87 -57.58
CA ILE A 310 61.52 -60.23 -57.88
C ILE A 310 61.66 -60.56 -59.37
N ASN A 311 61.29 -59.62 -60.25
CA ASN A 311 61.41 -59.83 -61.69
C ASN A 311 62.87 -59.98 -62.13
N ASN A 312 63.79 -59.20 -61.55
CA ASN A 312 65.23 -59.37 -61.76
C ASN A 312 65.69 -60.75 -61.31
N ILE A 313 65.31 -61.19 -60.10
CA ILE A 313 65.64 -62.53 -59.58
C ILE A 313 65.08 -63.63 -60.50
N ARG A 314 63.82 -63.52 -60.92
CA ARG A 314 63.19 -64.48 -61.84
C ARG A 314 63.93 -64.54 -63.17
N SER A 315 64.31 -63.38 -63.72
CA SER A 315 65.06 -63.30 -64.98
C SER A 315 66.43 -63.96 -64.88
N ASP A 316 67.19 -63.65 -63.82
CA ASP A 316 68.49 -64.26 -63.56
C ASP A 316 68.39 -65.78 -63.35
N PHE A 317 67.38 -66.23 -62.61
CA PHE A 317 67.12 -67.65 -62.39
C PHE A 317 66.78 -68.38 -63.70
N GLN A 318 65.85 -67.85 -64.49
CA GLN A 318 65.47 -68.43 -65.79
C GLN A 318 66.67 -68.52 -66.73
N LYS A 319 67.49 -67.48 -66.80
CA LYS A 319 68.71 -67.44 -67.63
C LYS A 319 69.72 -68.50 -67.19
N ASN A 320 69.98 -68.61 -65.87
CA ASN A 320 70.92 -69.59 -65.33
C ASN A 320 70.45 -71.04 -65.53
N ILE A 321 69.16 -71.30 -65.34
CA ILE A 321 68.58 -72.63 -65.57
C ILE A 321 68.63 -73.02 -67.05
N ASN A 322 68.22 -72.14 -67.97
CA ASN A 322 68.26 -72.44 -69.40
C ASN A 322 69.70 -72.71 -69.88
N ASN A 323 70.66 -71.92 -69.41
CA ASN A 323 72.07 -72.15 -69.73
C ASN A 323 72.55 -73.51 -69.19
N ARG A 324 72.18 -73.87 -67.96
CA ARG A 324 72.54 -75.16 -67.36
C ARG A 324 71.91 -76.33 -68.10
N PHE A 325 70.61 -76.27 -68.45
CA PHE A 325 69.94 -77.32 -69.23
C PHE A 325 70.58 -77.48 -70.60
N ASN A 326 70.83 -76.39 -71.31
CA ASN A 326 71.48 -76.45 -72.63
C ASN A 326 72.87 -77.10 -72.57
N GLU A 327 73.68 -76.80 -71.54
CA GLU A 327 74.97 -77.48 -71.37
C GLU A 327 74.83 -78.94 -70.93
N GLN A 328 73.79 -79.25 -70.15
CA GLN A 328 73.53 -80.62 -69.70
C GLN A 328 73.08 -81.51 -70.86
N ASP A 329 72.19 -81.01 -71.73
CA ASP A 329 71.77 -81.68 -72.97
C ASP A 329 72.98 -81.93 -73.88
N LYS A 330 73.84 -80.92 -74.09
CA LYS A 330 75.08 -81.10 -74.87
C LYS A 330 76.03 -82.12 -74.25
N LYS A 331 76.16 -82.18 -72.93
CA LYS A 331 76.98 -83.22 -72.28
C LYS A 331 76.40 -84.62 -72.50
N ILE A 332 75.08 -84.77 -72.42
CA ILE A 332 74.39 -86.06 -72.66
C ILE A 332 74.56 -86.49 -74.12
N ASP A 333 74.30 -85.58 -75.08
CA ASP A 333 74.43 -85.87 -76.51
C ASP A 333 75.87 -86.29 -76.86
N ARG A 334 76.87 -85.59 -76.32
CA ARG A 334 78.29 -85.96 -76.45
C ARG A 334 78.62 -87.32 -75.83
N GLY A 335 78.03 -87.64 -74.67
CA GLY A 335 78.19 -88.94 -74.02
C GLY A 335 77.62 -90.07 -74.85
N LEU A 336 76.40 -89.92 -75.37
CA LEU A 336 75.78 -90.95 -76.21
C LEU A 336 76.50 -91.14 -77.55
N ALA A 337 76.97 -90.07 -78.19
CA ALA A 337 77.80 -90.16 -79.39
C ALA A 337 79.10 -90.94 -79.11
N SER A 338 79.74 -90.68 -77.96
CA SER A 338 80.94 -91.37 -77.48
C SER A 338 80.68 -92.86 -77.21
N THR A 339 79.52 -93.18 -76.63
CA THR A 339 79.10 -94.57 -76.37
C THR A 339 78.83 -95.33 -77.67
N ALA A 340 78.16 -94.70 -78.64
CA ALA A 340 77.93 -95.27 -79.96
C ALA A 340 79.26 -95.58 -80.67
N ALA A 341 80.23 -94.66 -80.58
CA ALA A 341 81.56 -94.82 -81.15
C ALA A 341 82.30 -96.04 -80.54
N LEU A 342 82.23 -96.21 -79.21
CA LEU A 342 82.85 -97.34 -78.50
C LEU A 342 82.20 -98.68 -78.84
N SER A 343 80.87 -98.70 -79.03
CA SER A 343 80.13 -99.93 -79.38
C SER A 343 80.45 -100.46 -80.78
N GLY A 344 80.76 -99.55 -81.72
CA GLY A 344 81.10 -99.90 -83.10
C GLY A 344 82.51 -100.48 -83.27
N LEU A 345 83.35 -100.44 -82.23
CA LEU A 345 84.65 -101.10 -82.26
C LEU A 345 84.41 -102.62 -82.36
N PHE A 346 85.10 -103.34 -83.25
CA PHE A 346 84.89 -104.78 -83.43
C PHE A 346 85.66 -105.64 -82.40
N GLN A 347 85.36 -106.94 -82.33
CA GLN A 347 86.04 -107.92 -81.46
C GLN A 347 87.30 -108.49 -82.14
N PRO A 348 88.40 -108.74 -81.41
CA PRO A 348 89.58 -109.41 -81.95
C PRO A 348 89.28 -110.84 -82.46
N TYR A 349 89.62 -111.17 -83.72
CA TYR A 349 89.36 -112.49 -84.33
C TYR A 349 90.57 -113.44 -84.37
N GLY A 350 91.79 -112.93 -84.20
CA GLY A 350 93.01 -113.74 -84.26
C GLY A 350 93.58 -114.05 -82.88
N VAL A 351 93.70 -115.33 -82.53
CA VAL A 351 94.33 -115.79 -81.28
C VAL A 351 95.82 -115.42 -81.27
N GLY A 352 96.28 -114.85 -80.15
CA GLY A 352 97.67 -114.45 -79.95
C GLY A 352 98.06 -113.12 -80.63
N LYS A 353 97.14 -112.41 -81.30
CA LYS A 353 97.41 -111.15 -82.02
C LYS A 353 96.63 -109.95 -81.44
N PHE A 354 97.33 -108.82 -81.34
CA PHE A 354 96.72 -107.54 -80.95
C PHE A 354 95.89 -106.96 -82.09
N ASN A 355 94.68 -106.53 -81.75
CA ASN A 355 93.76 -105.85 -82.67
C ASN A 355 93.60 -104.40 -82.22
N PHE A 356 93.72 -103.49 -83.18
CA PHE A 356 93.48 -102.08 -82.97
C PHE A 356 92.26 -101.66 -83.77
N THR A 357 91.36 -100.94 -83.14
CA THR A 357 90.06 -100.56 -83.68
C THR A 357 89.87 -99.07 -83.45
N ALA A 358 89.42 -98.36 -84.47
CA ALA A 358 88.95 -96.99 -84.35
C ALA A 358 87.57 -96.91 -84.98
N GLY A 359 86.67 -96.20 -84.31
CA GLY A 359 85.28 -96.08 -84.70
C GLY A 359 84.81 -94.66 -84.42
N VAL A 360 83.88 -94.18 -85.24
CA VAL A 360 83.20 -92.91 -84.99
C VAL A 360 81.76 -93.20 -84.65
N GLY A 361 81.20 -92.42 -83.73
CA GLY A 361 79.82 -92.52 -83.30
C GLY A 361 79.18 -91.15 -83.33
N GLY A 362 77.90 -91.12 -83.71
CA GLY A 362 77.10 -89.91 -83.72
C GLY A 362 75.83 -90.11 -82.91
N TYR A 363 75.42 -89.09 -82.18
CA TYR A 363 74.11 -89.02 -81.56
C TYR A 363 73.58 -87.59 -81.65
N ARG A 364 72.44 -87.42 -82.32
CA ARG A 364 71.91 -86.11 -82.74
C ARG A 364 72.96 -85.31 -83.51
N SER A 365 73.24 -84.08 -83.10
CA SER A 365 74.21 -83.17 -83.74
C SER A 365 75.62 -83.29 -83.16
N GLU A 366 75.86 -84.20 -82.22
CA GLU A 366 77.16 -84.45 -81.62
C GLU A 366 77.81 -85.70 -82.22
N SER A 367 79.11 -85.64 -82.42
CA SER A 367 79.91 -86.78 -82.87
C SER A 367 81.07 -87.04 -81.92
N ALA A 368 81.56 -88.27 -81.94
CA ALA A 368 82.65 -88.73 -81.11
C ALA A 368 83.52 -89.72 -81.88
N LEU A 369 84.80 -89.71 -81.53
CA LEU A 369 85.79 -90.64 -82.03
C LEU A 369 86.18 -91.57 -80.90
N ALA A 370 86.09 -92.87 -81.15
CA ALA A 370 86.54 -93.93 -80.28
C ALA A 370 87.76 -94.63 -80.88
N ILE A 371 88.70 -94.98 -80.02
CA ILE A 371 89.84 -95.80 -80.34
C ILE A 371 89.93 -96.85 -79.25
N GLY A 372 90.06 -98.11 -79.62
CA GLY A 372 90.23 -99.19 -78.69
C GLY A 372 91.14 -100.27 -79.22
N SER A 373 91.67 -101.03 -78.29
CA SER A 373 92.51 -102.18 -78.58
C SER A 373 91.91 -103.40 -77.91
N GLY A 374 92.08 -104.55 -78.53
CA GLY A 374 91.69 -105.81 -77.95
C GLY A 374 92.69 -106.90 -78.26
N TYR A 375 92.79 -107.84 -77.34
CA TYR A 375 93.69 -108.98 -77.42
C TYR A 375 92.91 -110.26 -77.12
N ARG A 376 93.06 -111.26 -77.99
CA ARG A 376 92.46 -112.58 -77.82
C ARG A 376 93.53 -113.54 -77.33
N LEU A 377 93.42 -113.92 -76.06
CA LEU A 377 94.42 -114.71 -75.36
C LEU A 377 94.42 -116.15 -75.90
N ASP A 378 93.24 -116.73 -76.08
CA ASP A 378 93.01 -118.05 -76.66
C ASP A 378 91.69 -118.06 -77.48
N GLU A 379 91.28 -119.23 -78.00
CA GLU A 379 90.03 -119.37 -78.75
C GLU A 379 88.77 -119.05 -77.94
N ASN A 380 88.86 -118.94 -76.60
CA ASN A 380 87.71 -118.81 -75.71
C ASN A 380 87.70 -117.50 -74.91
N VAL A 381 88.77 -116.71 -74.89
CA VAL A 381 88.89 -115.48 -74.08
C VAL A 381 89.41 -114.30 -74.90
N ALA A 382 88.62 -113.23 -74.98
CA ALA A 382 89.01 -111.97 -75.60
C ALA A 382 88.80 -110.78 -74.67
N ILE A 383 89.82 -109.93 -74.53
CA ILE A 383 89.76 -108.69 -73.76
C ILE A 383 89.77 -107.52 -74.72
N LYS A 384 89.01 -106.47 -74.42
CA LYS A 384 89.03 -105.22 -75.17
C LYS A 384 88.88 -104.03 -74.25
N ALA A 385 89.61 -102.96 -74.56
CA ALA A 385 89.44 -101.66 -73.94
C ALA A 385 89.36 -100.58 -75.02
N GLY A 386 88.49 -99.60 -74.83
CA GLY A 386 88.33 -98.45 -75.71
C GLY A 386 88.23 -97.16 -74.93
N VAL A 387 88.69 -96.07 -75.53
CA VAL A 387 88.45 -94.70 -75.08
C VAL A 387 87.83 -93.93 -76.23
N SER A 388 86.90 -93.06 -75.92
CA SER A 388 86.29 -92.16 -76.89
C SER A 388 86.22 -90.76 -76.34
N THR A 389 86.33 -89.79 -77.24
CA THR A 389 86.12 -88.38 -76.94
C THR A 389 85.15 -87.80 -77.94
N SER A 390 84.34 -86.84 -77.50
CA SER A 390 83.57 -86.00 -78.40
C SER A 390 84.51 -85.19 -79.30
N THR A 391 84.11 -84.98 -80.55
CA THR A 391 84.86 -84.20 -81.55
C THR A 391 84.64 -82.69 -81.39
N SER A 392 83.55 -82.25 -80.75
CA SER A 392 83.18 -80.84 -80.56
C SER A 392 83.70 -80.25 -79.24
N ASN A 393 83.95 -81.09 -78.23
CA ASN A 393 84.55 -80.69 -76.95
C ASN A 393 85.33 -81.86 -76.35
N THR A 394 86.65 -81.73 -76.35
CA THR A 394 87.61 -82.76 -75.91
C THR A 394 87.59 -83.04 -74.41
N SER A 395 86.82 -82.27 -73.63
CA SER A 395 86.65 -82.49 -72.18
C SER A 395 85.66 -83.63 -71.86
N ALA A 396 84.86 -84.06 -72.84
CA ALA A 396 83.91 -85.16 -72.69
C ALA A 396 84.56 -86.48 -73.17
N VAL A 397 85.23 -87.17 -72.24
CA VAL A 397 85.91 -88.44 -72.49
C VAL A 397 85.15 -89.59 -71.82
N MET A 398 84.95 -90.68 -72.54
CA MET A 398 84.42 -91.94 -72.03
C MET A 398 85.41 -93.06 -72.29
N TYR A 399 85.46 -94.05 -71.42
CA TYR A 399 86.28 -95.24 -71.62
C TYR A 399 85.46 -96.48 -71.26
N ASN A 400 85.75 -97.60 -71.92
CA ASN A 400 85.22 -98.90 -71.57
C ASN A 400 86.33 -99.96 -71.57
N THR A 401 86.11 -101.01 -70.78
CA THR A 401 86.90 -102.24 -70.85
C THR A 401 85.92 -103.39 -70.65
N SER A 402 86.10 -104.46 -71.42
CA SER A 402 85.21 -105.60 -71.42
C SER A 402 86.00 -106.87 -71.72
N VAL A 403 85.57 -107.98 -71.14
CA VAL A 403 86.12 -109.32 -71.41
C VAL A 403 84.99 -110.19 -71.91
N ASN A 404 85.19 -110.85 -73.05
CA ASN A 404 84.30 -111.82 -73.62
C ASN A 404 84.87 -113.23 -73.39
N PHE A 405 84.00 -114.13 -72.94
CA PHE A 405 84.26 -115.55 -72.81
C PHE A 405 83.32 -116.31 -73.76
N GLU A 406 83.87 -117.18 -74.59
CA GLU A 406 83.11 -118.07 -75.49
C GLU A 406 83.16 -119.49 -74.89
N TRP A 407 81.99 -120.04 -74.54
CA TRP A 407 81.81 -121.36 -73.92
C TRP A 407 81.01 -122.31 -74.83
#